data_AF-A0A1C6AM95-F1
#
_entry.id   AF-A0A1C6AM95-F1
#
_cell.length_a   1.000
_cell.length_b   1.000
_cell.length_c   1.000
_cell.angle_alpha   90.00
_cell.angle_beta   90.00
_cell.angle_gamma   90.00
#
_symmetry.space_group_name_H-M   'P 1'
#
loop_
_entity.id
_entity.type
_entity.pdbx_description
1 polymer ?
#
loop_
_entity_poly.entity_id
_entity_poly.type
_entity_poly.pdbx_seq_one_letter_code
_entity_poly.pdbx_strand_id
1 'polypeptide(L)'
;MAGCPPDAFSEDGQLWGNPLFDWERMKRDGYQWWLHRVGYQLCLYDALRIDHFRGFESYYAIPYGDTTARNGRWRPGPGLDFFQAVNSALGKQNIVAEDLGFLTPEVHRLLEETGYPGMKVLEFAFGSRELGSAYLPHCYPTNCVVYTGTHDNDTIRGWMASAPRKEAAFAKEYLRLSRREGYHWGMMRAAWASPAGLAVVQMQDLLGLGSEARMNIPSTLGGNWQWRALPGSYGPKLARRLHREMKVYQRLPSQNENGGPR
;
A
#
# COMPACT_ATOMS: atom_id res chain seq x y z
N MET A 1 -2.20 -4.93 -23.51
CA MET A 1 -2.06 -5.62 -22.22
C MET A 1 -1.61 -4.62 -21.17
N ALA A 2 -1.96 -4.87 -19.91
CA ALA A 2 -1.54 -4.07 -18.78
C ALA A 2 -0.11 -4.39 -18.34
N GLY A 3 0.53 -3.42 -17.69
CA GLY A 3 1.87 -3.51 -17.13
C GLY A 3 2.33 -2.17 -16.57
N CYS A 4 3.62 -2.07 -16.26
CA CYS A 4 4.29 -0.82 -15.94
C CYS A 4 5.60 -0.69 -16.74
N PRO A 5 6.05 0.55 -17.04
CA PRO A 5 7.28 0.76 -17.79
C PRO A 5 8.52 0.29 -16.99
N PRO A 6 9.68 0.16 -17.64
CA PRO A 6 10.96 0.06 -16.95
C PRO A 6 11.15 1.12 -15.88
N ASP A 7 11.70 0.72 -14.73
CA ASP A 7 12.04 1.60 -13.62
C ASP A 7 13.34 1.16 -12.94
N ALA A 8 13.71 1.83 -11.84
CA ALA A 8 14.93 1.50 -11.08
C ALA A 8 14.92 0.08 -10.47
N PHE A 9 13.77 -0.60 -10.42
CA PHE A 9 13.60 -1.94 -9.87
C PHE A 9 13.47 -3.02 -10.96
N SER A 10 13.03 -2.66 -12.18
CA SER A 10 12.90 -3.58 -13.31
C SER A 10 13.38 -2.94 -14.62
N GLU A 11 14.45 -3.47 -15.20
CA GLU A 11 15.01 -2.99 -16.47
C GLU A 11 14.05 -3.18 -17.67
N ASP A 12 13.23 -4.23 -17.63
CA ASP A 12 12.25 -4.57 -18.67
C ASP A 12 10.84 -4.06 -18.37
N GLY A 13 10.64 -3.40 -17.22
CA GLY A 13 9.32 -3.09 -16.66
C GLY A 13 8.59 -4.34 -16.19
N GLN A 14 7.27 -4.28 -16.05
CA GLN A 14 6.47 -5.46 -15.68
C GLN A 14 5.34 -5.66 -16.67
N LEU A 15 5.24 -6.87 -17.21
CA LEU A 15 4.14 -7.29 -18.08
C LEU A 15 3.16 -8.12 -17.26
N TRP A 16 2.01 -7.54 -16.91
CA TRP A 16 1.00 -8.23 -16.10
C TRP A 16 0.05 -9.08 -16.94
N GLY A 17 -0.14 -8.72 -18.22
CA GLY A 17 -0.90 -9.52 -19.18
C GLY A 17 -2.42 -9.32 -19.13
N ASN A 18 -2.95 -8.52 -18.20
CA ASN A 18 -4.39 -8.25 -18.14
C ASN A 18 -4.89 -7.51 -19.41
N PRO A 19 -6.15 -7.73 -19.82
CA PRO A 19 -6.80 -6.83 -20.78
C PRO A 19 -6.94 -5.42 -20.17
N LEU A 20 -6.97 -4.42 -21.04
CA LEU A 20 -7.16 -3.02 -20.65
C LEU A 20 -8.64 -2.64 -20.80
N PHE A 21 -9.10 -1.71 -19.98
CA PHE A 21 -10.45 -1.19 -20.09
C PHE A 21 -10.61 -0.27 -21.31
N ASP A 22 -11.77 -0.36 -21.96
CA ASP A 22 -12.24 0.65 -22.90
C ASP A 22 -12.96 1.75 -22.11
N TRP A 23 -12.17 2.69 -21.56
CA TRP A 23 -12.68 3.77 -20.71
C TRP A 23 -13.66 4.70 -21.44
N GLU A 24 -13.52 4.88 -22.75
CA GLU A 24 -14.47 5.65 -23.55
C GLU A 24 -15.83 4.96 -23.61
N ARG A 25 -15.85 3.64 -23.82
CA ARG A 25 -17.09 2.86 -23.78
C ARG A 25 -17.73 2.88 -22.41
N MET A 26 -16.94 2.71 -21.34
CA MET A 26 -17.41 2.74 -19.95
C MET A 26 -17.96 4.13 -19.58
N LYS A 27 -17.32 5.21 -20.01
CA LYS A 27 -17.83 6.57 -19.76
C LYS A 27 -19.21 6.77 -20.39
N ARG A 28 -19.45 6.23 -21.60
CA ARG A 28 -20.75 6.33 -22.30
C ARG A 28 -21.89 5.61 -21.61
N ASP A 29 -21.63 4.56 -20.83
CA ASP A 29 -22.67 3.89 -20.02
C ASP A 29 -22.74 4.39 -18.58
N GLY A 30 -21.92 5.39 -18.20
CA GLY A 30 -21.87 5.89 -16.83
C GLY A 30 -21.13 4.96 -15.87
N TYR A 31 -20.16 4.20 -16.39
CA TYR A 31 -19.29 3.30 -15.64
C TYR A 31 -20.02 2.14 -14.92
N GLN A 32 -21.13 1.63 -15.47
CA GLN A 32 -22.01 0.67 -14.77
C GLN A 32 -21.27 -0.55 -14.22
N TRP A 33 -20.36 -1.12 -15.02
CA TRP A 33 -19.57 -2.28 -14.60
C TRP A 33 -18.75 -1.98 -13.33
N TRP A 34 -18.13 -0.81 -13.26
CA TRP A 34 -17.35 -0.39 -12.10
C TRP A 34 -18.23 -0.04 -10.91
N LEU A 35 -19.37 0.62 -11.13
CA LEU A 35 -20.32 0.91 -10.05
C LEU A 35 -20.82 -0.38 -9.40
N HIS A 36 -21.14 -1.40 -10.20
CA HIS A 36 -21.52 -2.72 -9.70
C HIS A 36 -20.36 -3.39 -8.93
N ARG A 37 -19.14 -3.33 -9.46
CA ARG A 37 -17.95 -3.91 -8.81
C ARG A 37 -17.63 -3.24 -7.47
N VAL A 38 -17.70 -1.92 -7.40
CA VAL A 38 -17.46 -1.16 -6.16
C VAL A 38 -18.60 -1.42 -5.18
N GLY A 39 -19.86 -1.30 -5.63
CA GLY A 39 -21.04 -1.56 -4.80
C GLY A 39 -21.03 -2.96 -4.18
N TYR A 40 -20.69 -4.00 -4.94
CA TYR A 40 -20.60 -5.36 -4.42
C TYR A 40 -19.50 -5.53 -3.37
N GLN A 41 -18.31 -4.95 -3.58
CA GLN A 41 -17.22 -5.05 -2.61
C GLN A 41 -17.54 -4.32 -1.31
N LEU A 42 -18.32 -3.23 -1.36
CA LEU A 42 -18.79 -2.52 -0.16
C LEU A 42 -19.81 -3.31 0.66
N CYS A 43 -20.40 -4.38 0.11
CA CYS A 43 -21.18 -5.33 0.91
C CYS A 43 -20.29 -6.24 1.78
N LEU A 44 -18.98 -6.30 1.49
CA LEU A 44 -18.02 -7.18 2.17
C LEU A 44 -17.04 -6.42 3.06
N TYR A 45 -16.74 -5.16 2.73
CA TYR A 45 -15.68 -4.38 3.35
C TYR A 45 -16.12 -2.94 3.66
N ASP A 46 -15.73 -2.42 4.83
CA ASP A 46 -15.98 -1.04 5.24
C ASP A 46 -15.12 -0.01 4.50
N ALA A 47 -14.02 -0.47 3.89
CA ALA A 47 -13.09 0.34 3.13
C ALA A 47 -12.51 -0.47 1.96
N LEU A 48 -12.25 0.21 0.84
CA LEU A 48 -11.70 -0.40 -0.36
C LEU A 48 -10.36 0.22 -0.72
N ARG A 49 -9.30 -0.60 -0.75
CA ARG A 49 -8.05 -0.21 -1.40
C ARG A 49 -8.19 -0.42 -2.90
N ILE A 50 -8.05 0.65 -3.69
CA ILE A 50 -7.97 0.53 -5.14
C ILE A 50 -6.50 0.38 -5.52
N ASP A 51 -6.16 -0.81 -5.97
CA ASP A 51 -4.85 -1.17 -6.49
C ASP A 51 -4.54 -0.41 -7.79
N HIS A 52 -3.28 0.00 -7.95
CA HIS A 52 -2.78 0.77 -9.09
C HIS A 52 -3.63 2.02 -9.39
N PHE A 53 -3.90 2.84 -8.37
CA PHE A 53 -4.75 4.04 -8.49
C PHE A 53 -4.29 4.99 -9.60
N ARG A 54 -2.98 5.09 -9.83
CA ARG A 54 -2.44 5.91 -10.91
C ARG A 54 -3.02 5.57 -12.30
N GLY A 55 -3.47 4.32 -12.47
CA GLY A 55 -4.19 3.79 -13.63
C GLY A 55 -5.42 4.61 -14.05
N PHE A 56 -6.01 5.34 -13.11
CA PHE A 56 -7.17 6.20 -13.34
C PHE A 56 -6.79 7.56 -13.94
N GLU A 57 -5.58 8.06 -13.70
CA GLU A 57 -5.06 9.26 -14.37
C GLU A 57 -4.57 8.90 -15.78
N SER A 58 -3.68 7.92 -15.87
CA SER A 58 -3.23 7.32 -17.12
C SER A 58 -2.90 5.85 -16.88
N TYR A 59 -2.72 5.00 -17.88
CA TYR A 59 -2.31 3.61 -17.69
C TYR A 59 -1.33 3.22 -18.78
N TYR A 60 -0.43 2.30 -18.45
CA TYR A 60 0.60 1.86 -19.38
C TYR A 60 0.06 0.71 -20.24
N ALA A 61 -0.01 0.96 -21.55
CA ALA A 61 -0.62 0.07 -22.52
C ALA A 61 0.44 -0.55 -23.42
N ILE A 62 0.63 -1.86 -23.26
CA ILE A 62 1.62 -2.67 -24.01
C ILE A 62 0.91 -3.36 -25.18
N PRO A 63 1.45 -3.37 -26.40
CA PRO A 63 0.90 -4.14 -27.51
C PRO A 63 0.72 -5.63 -27.16
N TYR A 64 -0.34 -6.26 -27.68
CA TYR A 64 -0.52 -7.70 -27.50
C TYR A 64 0.56 -8.46 -28.28
N GLY A 65 1.15 -9.50 -27.69
CA GLY A 65 2.21 -10.32 -28.28
C GLY A 65 3.62 -9.95 -27.83
N ASP A 66 3.81 -8.78 -27.22
CA ASP A 66 5.10 -8.39 -26.64
C ASP A 66 5.46 -9.28 -25.44
N THR A 67 6.76 -9.58 -25.33
CA THR A 67 7.32 -10.39 -24.23
C THR A 67 7.84 -9.55 -23.06
N THR A 68 7.95 -8.23 -23.23
CA THR A 68 8.39 -7.27 -22.20
C THR A 68 7.48 -6.04 -22.19
N ALA A 69 7.63 -5.18 -21.19
CA ALA A 69 6.85 -3.94 -21.12
C ALA A 69 7.46 -2.78 -21.92
N ARG A 70 8.67 -2.91 -22.46
CA ARG A 70 9.46 -1.79 -23.01
C ARG A 70 8.75 -0.98 -24.11
N ASN A 71 7.92 -1.61 -24.94
CA ASN A 71 7.25 -0.93 -26.06
C ASN A 71 5.85 -0.40 -25.70
N GLY A 72 5.50 -0.36 -24.41
CA GLY A 72 4.24 0.21 -23.98
C GLY A 72 4.22 1.74 -24.07
N ARG A 73 3.02 2.30 -23.98
CA ARG A 73 2.80 3.76 -23.95
C ARG A 73 1.75 4.13 -22.92
N TRP A 74 1.93 5.28 -22.30
CA TRP A 74 0.91 5.87 -21.43
C TRP A 74 -0.32 6.27 -22.25
N ARG A 75 -1.50 5.92 -21.75
CA ARG A 75 -2.81 6.32 -22.29
C ARG A 75 -3.63 6.98 -21.19
N PRO A 76 -4.46 8.00 -21.48
CA PRO A 76 -5.27 8.64 -20.46
C PRO A 76 -6.30 7.66 -19.88
N GLY A 77 -6.43 7.67 -18.55
CA GLY A 77 -7.49 7.00 -17.82
C GLY A 77 -8.75 7.86 -17.75
N PRO A 78 -9.78 7.43 -17.00
CA PRO A 78 -11.06 8.13 -16.91
C PRO A 78 -11.02 9.36 -15.98
N GLY A 79 -9.95 9.55 -15.20
CA GLY A 79 -9.73 10.70 -14.34
C GLY A 79 -10.77 10.87 -13.22
N LEU A 80 -10.96 12.12 -12.80
CA LEU A 80 -11.85 12.48 -11.70
C LEU A 80 -13.33 12.16 -11.99
N ASP A 81 -13.75 12.24 -13.26
CA ASP A 81 -15.12 11.93 -13.70
C ASP A 81 -15.58 10.55 -13.22
N PHE A 82 -14.68 9.57 -13.19
CA PHE A 82 -14.96 8.24 -12.68
C PHE A 82 -15.33 8.25 -11.20
N PHE A 83 -14.50 8.89 -10.37
CA PHE A 83 -14.72 8.94 -8.92
C PHE A 83 -15.93 9.81 -8.55
N GLN A 84 -16.22 10.84 -9.34
CA GLN A 84 -17.47 11.59 -9.23
C GLN A 84 -18.68 10.68 -9.48
N ALA A 85 -18.67 9.87 -10.54
CA ALA A 85 -19.75 8.92 -10.82
C ALA A 85 -19.94 7.89 -9.69
N VAL A 86 -18.83 7.36 -9.13
CA VAL A 86 -18.87 6.47 -7.96
C VAL A 86 -19.53 7.16 -6.76
N ASN A 87 -19.08 8.37 -6.41
CA ASN A 87 -19.61 9.11 -5.28
C ASN A 87 -21.08 9.52 -5.49
N SER A 88 -21.49 9.84 -6.72
CA SER A 88 -22.88 10.17 -7.05
C SER A 88 -23.80 8.96 -6.95
N ALA A 89 -23.36 7.78 -7.39
CA ALA A 89 -24.19 6.58 -7.43
C ALA A 89 -24.24 5.85 -6.09
N LEU A 90 -23.13 5.80 -5.35
CA LEU A 90 -22.99 4.99 -4.14
C LEU A 90 -22.90 5.83 -2.85
N GLY A 91 -22.73 7.16 -2.97
CA GLY A 91 -22.36 8.04 -1.86
C GLY A 91 -20.85 8.10 -1.66
N LYS A 92 -20.37 8.96 -0.75
CA LYS A 92 -18.94 9.09 -0.44
C LYS A 92 -18.43 7.80 0.22
N GLN A 93 -17.47 7.14 -0.43
CA GLN A 93 -16.91 5.86 0.02
C GLN A 93 -15.56 6.01 0.71
N ASN A 94 -15.26 5.07 1.62
CA ASN A 94 -13.95 4.92 2.25
C ASN A 94 -13.00 4.20 1.29
N ILE A 95 -12.47 4.93 0.31
CA ILE A 95 -11.49 4.41 -0.64
C ILE A 95 -10.08 4.82 -0.19
N VAL A 96 -9.14 3.87 -0.25
CA VAL A 96 -7.70 4.11 -0.09
C VAL A 96 -7.06 3.96 -1.46
N ALA A 97 -6.34 4.99 -1.90
CA ALA A 97 -5.62 4.96 -3.16
C ALA A 97 -4.25 4.31 -2.96
N GLU A 98 -3.98 3.23 -3.69
CA GLU A 98 -2.62 2.71 -3.83
C GLU A 98 -1.87 3.61 -4.82
N ASP A 99 -1.13 4.58 -4.28
CA ASP A 99 -0.33 5.58 -4.98
C ASP A 99 1.18 5.30 -4.83
N LEU A 100 1.63 4.06 -5.02
CA LEU A 100 3.05 3.73 -5.00
C LEU A 100 3.64 3.71 -6.42
N GLY A 101 4.98 3.67 -6.50
CA GLY A 101 5.71 3.61 -7.76
C GLY A 101 5.83 4.97 -8.46
N PHE A 102 5.68 4.98 -9.79
CA PHE A 102 5.86 6.17 -10.62
C PHE A 102 4.63 7.10 -10.57
N LEU A 103 4.74 8.18 -9.80
CA LEU A 103 3.71 9.20 -9.64
C LEU A 103 4.11 10.48 -10.37
N THR A 104 3.20 11.00 -11.19
CA THR A 104 3.36 12.31 -11.83
C THR A 104 2.59 13.37 -11.03
N PRO A 105 2.87 14.67 -11.23
CA PRO A 105 2.09 15.75 -10.62
C PRO A 105 0.57 15.63 -10.87
N GLU A 106 0.17 15.08 -12.00
CA GLU A 106 -1.23 14.83 -12.37
C GLU A 106 -1.85 13.73 -11.51
N VAL A 107 -1.11 12.66 -11.19
CA VAL A 107 -1.58 11.61 -10.28
C VAL A 107 -1.76 12.18 -8.86
N HIS A 108 -0.83 13.01 -8.40
CA HIS A 108 -0.96 13.70 -7.12
C HIS A 108 -2.17 14.62 -7.08
N ARG A 109 -2.41 15.39 -8.15
CA ARG A 109 -3.60 16.25 -8.26
C ARG A 109 -4.89 15.42 -8.23
N LEU A 110 -4.95 14.32 -8.98
CA LEU A 110 -6.12 13.44 -8.97
C LEU A 110 -6.38 12.89 -7.56
N LEU A 111 -5.34 12.45 -6.85
CA LEU A 111 -5.47 11.99 -5.47
C LEU A 111 -6.02 13.09 -4.56
N GLU A 112 -5.46 14.30 -4.62
CA GLU A 112 -5.93 15.45 -3.86
C GLU A 112 -7.40 15.80 -4.15
N GLU A 113 -7.79 15.84 -5.43
CA GLU A 113 -9.15 16.15 -5.88
C GLU A 113 -10.17 15.10 -5.44
N THR A 114 -9.78 13.82 -5.38
CA THR A 114 -10.65 12.76 -4.84
C THR A 114 -10.83 12.85 -3.32
N GLY A 115 -9.86 13.43 -2.62
CA GLY A 115 -9.82 13.48 -1.15
C GLY A 115 -9.55 12.13 -0.48
N TYR A 116 -9.20 11.08 -1.24
CA TYR A 116 -8.88 9.77 -0.68
C TYR A 116 -7.49 9.77 -0.03
N PRO A 117 -7.28 9.00 1.05
CA PRO A 117 -5.95 8.77 1.59
C PRO A 117 -5.08 7.97 0.61
N GLY A 118 -3.87 8.47 0.37
CA GLY A 118 -2.80 7.69 -0.24
C GLY A 118 -2.09 6.77 0.76
N MET A 119 -1.11 6.02 0.28
CA MET A 119 -0.30 5.07 1.03
C MET A 119 1.11 5.61 1.31
N LYS A 120 1.68 5.16 2.43
CA LYS A 120 3.09 5.37 2.79
C LYS A 120 3.67 4.04 3.26
N VAL A 121 4.72 3.55 2.58
CA VAL A 121 5.38 2.29 2.95
C VAL A 121 6.73 2.62 3.57
N LEU A 122 6.89 2.29 4.85
CA LEU A 122 8.05 2.72 5.64
C LEU A 122 9.36 2.09 5.15
N GLU A 123 9.33 0.87 4.61
CA GLU A 123 10.52 0.26 4.00
C GLU A 123 11.09 1.06 2.81
N PHE A 124 10.28 1.86 2.13
CA PHE A 124 10.74 2.72 1.03
C PHE A 124 11.42 4.01 1.52
N ALA A 125 11.27 4.34 2.81
CA ALA A 125 11.72 5.61 3.39
C ALA A 125 13.23 5.79 3.48
N PHE A 126 13.99 4.70 3.36
CA PHE A 126 15.42 4.67 3.65
C PHE A 126 16.29 4.40 2.41
N GLY A 127 15.66 4.24 1.24
CA GLY A 127 16.29 4.00 -0.05
C GLY A 127 16.95 5.23 -0.69
N SER A 128 17.38 5.08 -1.95
CA SER A 128 18.00 6.16 -2.72
C SER A 128 17.07 7.39 -2.84
N ARG A 129 17.68 8.58 -3.01
CA ARG A 129 17.02 9.89 -3.01
C ARG A 129 15.84 10.05 -3.99
N GLU A 130 15.72 9.17 -4.99
CA GLU A 130 14.66 9.22 -6.00
C GLU A 130 13.28 8.88 -5.44
N LEU A 131 13.20 8.09 -4.35
CA LEU A 131 11.92 7.84 -3.63
C LEU A 131 11.52 9.02 -2.71
N GLY A 132 12.41 10.01 -2.54
CA GLY A 132 12.16 11.23 -1.79
C GLY A 132 12.00 11.05 -0.27
N SER A 133 12.13 12.15 0.46
CA SER A 133 11.82 12.21 1.91
C SER A 133 10.35 11.95 2.22
N ALA A 134 9.47 11.87 1.22
CA ALA A 134 8.02 11.74 1.37
C ALA A 134 7.61 10.45 2.13
N TYR A 135 8.42 9.40 2.06
CA TYR A 135 8.19 8.16 2.80
C TYR A 135 8.74 8.20 4.23
N LEU A 136 9.40 9.26 4.68
CA LEU A 136 9.79 9.40 6.09
C LEU A 136 8.60 9.87 6.95
N PRO A 137 8.39 9.29 8.15
CA PRO A 137 7.24 9.58 9.01
C PRO A 137 6.92 11.06 9.26
N HIS A 138 7.93 11.92 9.41
CA HIS A 138 7.73 13.36 9.62
C HIS A 138 7.14 14.12 8.41
N CYS A 139 7.15 13.51 7.22
CA CYS A 139 6.60 14.09 5.99
C CYS A 139 5.17 13.61 5.69
N TYR A 140 4.60 12.72 6.51
CA TYR A 140 3.28 12.15 6.22
C TYR A 140 2.18 13.19 6.44
N PRO A 141 1.21 13.32 5.51
CA PRO A 141 -0.04 14.01 5.80
C PRO A 141 -0.90 13.15 6.75
N THR A 142 -1.86 13.76 7.42
CA THR A 142 -2.81 13.02 8.26
C THR A 142 -3.73 12.12 7.43
N ASN A 143 -4.12 12.57 6.22
CA ASN A 143 -4.92 11.79 5.28
C ASN A 143 -4.07 10.79 4.49
N CYS A 144 -3.46 9.83 5.18
CA CYS A 144 -2.80 8.70 4.55
C CYS A 144 -2.92 7.43 5.39
N VAL A 145 -2.61 6.30 4.76
CA VAL A 145 -2.44 5.01 5.42
C VAL A 145 -0.97 4.62 5.39
N VAL A 146 -0.35 4.50 6.57
CA VAL A 146 1.02 4.01 6.69
C VAL A 146 1.04 2.49 6.82
N TYR A 147 1.99 1.86 6.13
CA TYR A 147 2.34 0.46 6.21
C TYR A 147 3.81 0.34 6.60
N THR A 148 4.19 -0.68 7.39
CA THR A 148 5.61 -1.05 7.52
C THR A 148 6.13 -1.58 6.19
N GLY A 149 5.46 -2.64 5.70
CA GLY A 149 5.56 -3.22 4.37
C GLY A 149 4.16 -3.66 3.91
N THR A 150 4.00 -3.87 2.61
CA THR A 150 2.80 -4.49 2.01
C THR A 150 3.03 -6.00 1.81
N HIS A 151 2.05 -6.74 1.29
CA HIS A 151 2.25 -8.16 0.95
C HIS A 151 3.33 -8.40 -0.13
N ASP A 152 3.66 -7.39 -0.93
CA ASP A 152 4.73 -7.44 -1.94
C ASP A 152 6.11 -7.16 -1.37
N ASN A 153 6.16 -6.60 -0.17
CA ASN A 153 7.39 -6.35 0.57
C ASN A 153 7.87 -7.61 1.29
N ASP A 154 9.16 -7.63 1.63
CA ASP A 154 9.65 -8.59 2.61
C ASP A 154 9.14 -8.22 4.01
N THR A 155 9.36 -9.08 5.01
CA THR A 155 9.13 -8.68 6.41
C THR A 155 10.19 -7.66 6.81
N ILE A 156 9.93 -6.87 7.87
CA ILE A 156 10.94 -5.93 8.36
C ILE A 156 12.26 -6.63 8.69
N ARG A 157 12.23 -7.86 9.22
CA ARG A 157 13.49 -8.59 9.51
C ARG A 157 14.18 -9.04 8.24
N GLY A 158 13.44 -9.49 7.23
CA GLY A 158 13.98 -9.87 5.93
C GLY A 158 14.59 -8.66 5.22
N TRP A 159 13.86 -7.54 5.19
CA TRP A 159 14.36 -6.26 4.69
C TRP A 159 15.62 -5.81 5.44
N MET A 160 15.61 -5.78 6.77
CA MET A 160 16.79 -5.40 7.58
C MET A 160 18.02 -6.29 7.34
N ALA A 161 17.82 -7.54 6.92
CA ALA A 161 18.89 -8.49 6.64
C ALA A 161 19.47 -8.35 5.21
N SER A 162 18.63 -7.96 4.24
CA SER A 162 18.96 -7.93 2.81
C SER A 162 19.18 -6.52 2.25
N ALA A 163 18.63 -5.50 2.89
CA ALA A 163 18.71 -4.12 2.43
C ALA A 163 20.17 -3.63 2.38
N PRO A 164 20.50 -2.71 1.44
CA PRO A 164 21.83 -2.13 1.36
C PRO A 164 22.27 -1.54 2.71
N ARG A 165 23.54 -1.77 3.08
CA ARG A 165 24.07 -1.42 4.41
C ARG A 165 23.83 0.03 4.80
N LYS A 166 23.88 0.96 3.84
CA LYS A 166 23.64 2.39 4.06
C LYS A 166 22.19 2.68 4.44
N GLU A 167 21.24 2.03 3.78
CA GLU A 167 19.80 2.19 4.04
C GLU A 167 19.42 1.62 5.41
N ALA A 168 19.89 0.40 5.70
CA ALA A 168 19.67 -0.22 7.01
C ALA A 168 20.35 0.55 8.15
N ALA A 169 21.50 1.21 7.90
CA ALA A 169 22.14 2.09 8.87
C ALA A 169 21.33 3.38 9.08
N PHE A 170 20.87 4.01 8.00
CA PHE A 170 20.04 5.20 8.06
C PHE A 170 18.72 4.94 8.79
N ALA A 171 18.04 3.82 8.52
CA ALA A 171 16.83 3.43 9.23
C ALA A 171 17.06 3.27 10.74
N LYS A 172 18.17 2.62 11.14
CA LYS A 172 18.55 2.49 12.56
C LYS A 172 18.78 3.85 13.21
N GLU A 173 19.47 4.75 12.52
CA GLU A 173 19.75 6.08 13.04
C GLU A 173 18.49 6.94 13.15
N TYR A 174 17.73 7.03 12.06
CA TYR A 174 16.55 7.87 11.95
C TYR A 174 15.44 7.44 12.92
N LEU A 175 15.15 6.12 12.99
CA LEU A 175 14.09 5.57 13.86
C LEU A 175 14.57 5.22 15.27
N ARG A 176 15.87 5.39 15.55
CA ARG A 176 16.53 4.98 16.80
C ARG A 176 16.30 3.50 17.14
N LEU A 177 16.45 2.62 16.13
CA LEU A 177 16.20 1.19 16.29
C LEU A 177 17.24 0.53 17.20
N SER A 178 16.78 -0.35 18.08
CA SER A 178 17.66 -1.10 18.99
C SER A 178 17.44 -2.61 18.90
N ARG A 179 18.50 -3.39 19.16
CA ARG A 179 18.39 -4.86 19.26
C ARG A 179 17.52 -5.29 20.45
N ARG A 180 17.52 -4.50 21.52
CA ARG A 180 16.76 -4.77 22.75
C ARG A 180 15.25 -4.74 22.51
N GLU A 181 14.78 -3.76 21.75
CA GLU A 181 13.37 -3.64 21.35
C GLU A 181 12.99 -4.67 20.27
N GLY A 182 13.95 -4.96 19.39
CA GLY A 182 13.75 -5.66 18.13
C GLY A 182 13.49 -4.65 17.00
N TYR A 183 14.24 -4.73 15.91
CA TYR A 183 14.16 -3.75 14.82
C TYR A 183 12.74 -3.65 14.23
N HIS A 184 12.03 -4.79 14.11
CA HIS A 184 10.64 -4.82 13.67
C HIS A 184 9.69 -4.04 14.58
N TRP A 185 9.84 -4.15 15.91
CA TRP A 185 9.05 -3.35 16.84
C TRP A 185 9.38 -1.87 16.75
N GLY A 186 10.65 -1.49 16.59
CA GLY A 186 11.03 -0.09 16.43
C GLY A 186 10.49 0.54 15.13
N MET A 187 10.40 -0.23 14.04
CA MET A 187 9.77 0.23 12.78
C MET A 187 8.25 0.32 12.90
N MET A 188 7.58 -0.70 13.46
CA MET A 188 6.13 -0.63 13.73
C MET A 188 5.78 0.55 14.66
N ARG A 189 6.61 0.79 15.69
CA ARG A 189 6.51 1.95 16.58
C ARG A 189 6.53 3.27 15.83
N ALA A 190 7.37 3.41 14.81
CA ALA A 190 7.43 4.61 14.00
C ALA A 190 6.18 4.81 13.14
N ALA A 191 5.63 3.74 12.57
CA ALA A 191 4.36 3.77 11.86
C ALA A 191 3.22 4.21 12.80
N TRP A 192 3.14 3.64 14.01
CA TRP A 192 2.14 4.01 15.00
C TRP A 192 2.33 5.43 15.55
N ALA A 193 3.57 5.92 15.69
CA ALA A 193 3.83 7.28 16.15
C ALA A 193 3.62 8.36 15.07
N SER A 194 3.45 7.98 13.81
CA SER A 194 3.29 8.91 12.69
C SER A 194 1.93 9.62 12.71
N PRO A 195 1.77 10.76 12.00
CA PRO A 195 0.50 11.46 11.92
C PRO A 195 -0.55 10.77 11.02
N ALA A 196 -0.20 9.65 10.37
CA ALA A 196 -1.10 8.94 9.47
C ALA A 196 -2.41 8.53 10.18
N GLY A 197 -3.54 8.81 9.54
CA GLY A 197 -4.88 8.52 10.06
C GLY A 197 -5.11 7.03 10.31
N LEU A 198 -4.49 6.17 9.50
CA LEU A 198 -4.48 4.72 9.71
C LEU A 198 -3.05 4.18 9.63
N ALA A 199 -2.70 3.27 10.55
CA ALA A 199 -1.43 2.55 10.54
C ALA A 199 -1.70 1.05 10.51
N VAL A 200 -1.24 0.40 9.44
CA VAL A 200 -1.40 -1.04 9.20
C VAL A 200 -0.03 -1.71 9.28
N VAL A 201 0.07 -2.83 9.98
CA VAL A 201 1.31 -3.61 10.10
C VAL A 201 1.05 -5.06 9.70
N GLN A 202 2.04 -5.70 9.10
CA GLN A 202 1.91 -7.11 8.70
C GLN A 202 1.92 -8.02 9.93
N MET A 203 1.17 -9.12 9.88
CA MET A 203 1.18 -10.10 10.96
C MET A 203 2.57 -10.73 11.12
N GLN A 204 3.31 -10.90 10.03
CA GLN A 204 4.69 -11.38 10.02
C GLN A 204 5.62 -10.48 10.84
N ASP A 205 5.43 -9.16 10.77
CA ASP A 205 6.21 -8.19 11.55
C ASP A 205 5.87 -8.26 13.04
N LEU A 206 4.58 -8.41 13.38
CA LEU A 206 4.13 -8.60 14.77
C LEU A 206 4.73 -9.87 15.39
N LEU A 207 4.85 -10.93 14.58
CA LEU A 207 5.46 -12.19 14.97
C LEU A 207 7.00 -12.16 14.90
N GLY A 208 7.59 -11.11 14.32
CA GLY A 208 9.02 -10.95 14.16
C GLY A 208 9.63 -12.06 13.30
N LEU A 209 9.01 -12.43 12.19
CA LEU A 209 9.50 -13.45 11.24
C LEU A 209 10.45 -12.84 10.20
N GLY A 210 11.31 -13.65 9.58
CA GLY A 210 12.19 -13.25 8.48
C GLY A 210 11.58 -13.49 7.10
N SER A 211 12.43 -13.49 6.06
CA SER A 211 12.02 -13.66 4.66
C SER A 211 11.32 -14.98 4.35
N GLU A 212 11.45 -15.99 5.22
CA GLU A 212 10.67 -17.22 5.14
C GLU A 212 9.15 -17.00 5.24
N ALA A 213 8.73 -15.83 5.72
CA ALA A 213 7.33 -15.45 5.89
C ALA A 213 6.84 -14.43 4.85
N ARG A 214 7.67 -14.06 3.86
CA ARG A 214 7.27 -13.13 2.79
C ARG A 214 6.05 -13.67 2.04
N MET A 215 5.04 -12.82 1.84
CA MET A 215 3.78 -13.25 1.23
C MET A 215 3.88 -13.37 -0.29
N ASN A 216 4.45 -12.35 -0.94
CA ASN A 216 4.62 -12.31 -2.38
C ASN A 216 5.99 -11.72 -2.75
N ILE A 217 6.62 -12.29 -3.76
CA ILE A 217 7.75 -11.70 -4.48
C ILE A 217 7.22 -11.27 -5.85
N PRO A 218 7.07 -9.96 -6.12
CA PRO A 218 6.57 -9.46 -7.38
C PRO A 218 7.31 -10.04 -8.58
N SER A 219 6.60 -10.22 -9.70
CA SER A 219 7.15 -10.75 -10.96
C SER A 219 7.74 -12.18 -10.89
N THR A 220 7.31 -13.00 -9.92
CA THR A 220 7.68 -14.43 -9.83
C THR A 220 6.48 -15.36 -9.97
N LEU A 221 6.72 -16.56 -10.51
CA LEU A 221 5.71 -17.62 -10.63
C LEU A 221 5.97 -18.71 -9.58
N GLY A 222 4.93 -19.08 -8.83
CA GLY A 222 5.01 -20.10 -7.77
C GLY A 222 5.63 -19.59 -6.46
N GLY A 223 5.41 -20.33 -5.37
CA GLY A 223 5.95 -20.00 -4.03
C GLY A 223 5.25 -18.85 -3.28
N ASN A 224 4.52 -17.98 -3.98
CA ASN A 224 3.77 -16.87 -3.39
C ASN A 224 2.43 -17.29 -2.78
N TRP A 225 1.91 -16.49 -1.85
CA TRP A 225 0.59 -16.63 -1.22
C TRP A 225 0.44 -17.89 -0.34
N GLN A 226 1.55 -18.45 0.13
CA GLN A 226 1.56 -19.72 0.89
C GLN A 226 1.77 -19.53 2.39
N TRP A 227 2.24 -18.36 2.83
CA TRP A 227 2.53 -18.14 4.25
C TRP A 227 1.26 -18.25 5.10
N ARG A 228 1.38 -18.96 6.23
CA ARG A 228 0.33 -19.11 7.23
C ARG A 228 0.91 -18.99 8.63
N ALA A 229 0.21 -18.29 9.51
CA ALA A 229 0.54 -18.30 10.93
C ALA A 229 0.34 -19.71 11.50
N LEU A 230 1.37 -20.25 12.15
CA LEU A 230 1.26 -21.53 12.84
C LEU A 230 0.38 -21.40 14.10
N PRO A 231 -0.38 -22.45 14.47
CA PRO A 231 -1.10 -22.48 15.74
C PRO A 231 -0.18 -22.14 16.93
N GLY A 232 -0.63 -21.24 17.80
CA GLY A 232 0.13 -20.81 18.97
C GLY A 232 1.23 -19.77 18.71
N SER A 233 1.44 -19.34 17.47
CA SER A 233 2.41 -18.26 17.16
C SER A 233 1.99 -16.90 17.72
N TYR A 234 0.70 -16.70 17.96
CA TYR A 234 0.12 -15.54 18.62
C TYR A 234 -0.60 -15.94 19.91
N GLY A 235 -0.68 -15.00 20.87
CA GLY A 235 -1.33 -15.27 22.16
C GLY A 235 -1.41 -14.05 23.08
N PRO A 236 -1.87 -14.22 24.33
CA PRO A 236 -2.16 -13.12 25.24
C PRO A 236 -0.98 -12.19 25.53
N LYS A 237 0.25 -12.72 25.50
CA LYS A 237 1.47 -11.91 25.69
C LYS A 237 1.67 -10.90 24.54
N LEU A 238 1.50 -11.34 23.30
CA LEU A 238 1.59 -10.48 22.12
C LEU A 238 0.46 -9.45 22.11
N ALA A 239 -0.77 -9.89 22.40
CA ALA A 239 -1.93 -9.00 22.48
C ALA A 239 -1.74 -7.89 23.53
N ARG A 240 -1.24 -8.21 24.73
CA ARG A 240 -0.94 -7.22 25.76
C ARG A 240 0.14 -6.22 25.34
N ARG A 241 1.19 -6.69 24.64
CA ARG A 241 2.22 -5.79 24.10
C ARG A 241 1.62 -4.86 23.06
N LEU A 242 0.89 -5.39 22.08
CA LEU A 242 0.24 -4.60 21.04
C LEU A 242 -0.73 -3.57 21.63
N HIS A 243 -1.59 -3.98 22.57
CA HIS A 243 -2.52 -3.07 23.25
C HIS A 243 -1.78 -1.94 23.98
N ARG A 244 -0.65 -2.24 24.63
CA ARG A 244 0.18 -1.20 25.27
C ARG A 244 0.71 -0.19 24.25
N GLU A 245 1.25 -0.65 23.12
CA GLU A 245 1.72 0.25 22.06
C GLU A 245 0.58 1.09 21.49
N MET A 246 -0.58 0.48 21.22
CA MET A 246 -1.77 1.21 20.76
C MET A 246 -2.21 2.27 21.76
N LYS A 247 -2.12 1.99 23.07
CA LYS A 247 -2.41 2.98 24.12
C LYS A 247 -1.42 4.13 24.12
N VAL A 248 -0.11 3.84 24.03
CA VAL A 248 0.96 4.84 24.03
C VAL A 248 0.81 5.80 22.85
N TYR A 249 0.49 5.28 21.67
CA TYR A 249 0.35 6.06 20.44
C TYR A 249 -1.08 6.53 20.16
N GLN A 250 -2.00 6.40 21.14
CA GLN A 250 -3.40 6.85 21.03
C GLN A 250 -4.15 6.28 19.82
N ARG A 251 -3.90 4.99 19.51
CA ARG A 251 -4.52 4.22 18.44
C ARG A 251 -5.48 3.13 18.93
N LEU A 252 -5.85 3.17 20.20
CA LEU A 252 -6.97 2.36 20.68
C LEU A 252 -8.27 2.89 20.05
N PRO A 253 -9.27 2.02 19.81
CA PRO A 253 -10.59 2.47 19.40
C PRO A 253 -11.10 3.55 20.35
N SER A 254 -11.67 4.62 19.80
CA SER A 254 -12.38 5.60 20.61
C SER A 254 -13.50 4.88 21.37
N GLN A 255 -13.55 5.07 22.68
CA GLN A 255 -14.70 4.59 23.43
C GLN A 255 -15.90 5.43 22.99
N ASN A 256 -16.95 4.80 22.48
CA ASN A 256 -18.24 5.47 22.36
C ASN A 256 -18.66 5.93 23.77
N GLU A 257 -19.45 7.00 23.88
CA GLU A 257 -20.02 7.47 25.17
C GLU A 257 -20.77 6.37 25.95
N ASN A 258 -21.06 5.23 25.30
CA ASN A 258 -21.71 4.04 25.87
C ASN A 258 -20.82 2.79 26.03
N GLY A 259 -19.49 2.91 25.95
CA GLY A 259 -18.56 1.84 26.38
C GLY A 259 -18.49 0.56 25.54
N GLY A 260 -19.13 0.50 24.36
CA GLY A 260 -19.02 -0.61 23.41
C GLY A 260 -18.06 -0.31 22.24
N PRO A 261 -17.36 -1.31 21.68
CA PRO A 261 -16.62 -1.14 20.42
C PRO A 261 -17.60 -0.85 19.27
N ARG A 262 -17.17 0.00 18.32
CA ARG A 262 -17.88 0.23 17.05
C ARG A 262 -17.87 -1.01 16.18
#